data_AF-A0A257B7A8-F1
#
_entry.id   AF-A0A257B7A8-F1
#
_cell.length_a   1.000
_cell.length_b   1.000
_cell.length_c   1.000
_cell.angle_alpha   90.00
_cell.angle_beta   90.00
_cell.angle_gamma   90.00
#
_symmetry.space_group_name_H-M   'P 1'
#
loop_
_entity.id
_entity.type
_entity.pdbx_description
1 polymer ?
#
loop_
_entity_poly.entity_id
_entity_poly.type
_entity_poly.pdbx_seq_one_letter_code
_entity_poly.pdbx_strand_id
1 'polypeptide(L)'
;MATPPGGVATAQSAPQKIVTAAQVNGTWQRKDGSAFKILALGRQRLRVSFDGIYEYRLPDGAPTANIGVGEGVAFIEGDTATFNPMGGEDLDCKIRMRFAKGKLIVTQEGVCGFGHNVTAAGVYRRVSAAKPKFDPVP
;
A
#
# COMPACT_ATOMS: atom_id res chain seq x y z
N MET A 1 55.20 -10.68 18.83
CA MET A 1 53.95 -9.90 19.00
C MET A 1 53.41 -9.64 17.59
N ALA A 2 52.62 -10.51 16.94
CA ALA A 2 51.25 -10.98 17.18
C ALA A 2 50.15 -9.89 17.02
N THR A 3 49.59 -9.69 15.81
CA THR A 3 48.12 -9.67 15.47
C THR A 3 47.85 -9.39 13.95
N PRO A 4 46.70 -9.83 13.38
CA PRO A 4 46.48 -10.19 11.96
C PRO A 4 45.69 -9.14 11.11
N PRO A 5 45.49 -9.35 9.78
CA PRO A 5 44.76 -8.40 8.92
C PRO A 5 43.24 -8.47 9.12
N GLY A 6 42.62 -7.31 9.34
CA GLY A 6 41.17 -7.15 9.48
C GLY A 6 40.44 -7.34 8.16
N GLY A 7 39.53 -8.31 8.13
CA GLY A 7 38.90 -8.87 6.94
C GLY A 7 37.89 -7.97 6.23
N VAL A 8 37.68 -8.34 4.97
CA VAL A 8 36.66 -7.83 4.06
C VAL A 8 35.29 -8.15 4.65
N ALA A 9 34.55 -7.12 5.06
CA ALA A 9 33.15 -7.27 5.45
C ALA A 9 32.33 -7.66 4.22
N THR A 10 31.99 -8.94 4.09
CA THR A 10 30.99 -9.40 3.14
C THR A 10 29.64 -8.86 3.60
N ALA A 11 29.10 -7.89 2.86
CA ALA A 11 27.71 -7.48 2.99
C ALA A 11 26.83 -8.70 2.73
N GLN A 12 26.35 -9.34 3.79
CA GLN A 12 25.40 -10.42 3.70
C GLN A 12 24.09 -9.85 3.18
N SER A 13 23.84 -10.02 1.89
CA SER A 13 22.53 -9.78 1.27
C SER A 13 21.49 -10.57 2.05
N ALA A 14 20.67 -9.87 2.85
CA ALA A 14 19.57 -10.49 3.57
C ALA A 14 18.73 -11.30 2.58
N PRO A 15 18.26 -12.51 2.95
CA PRO A 15 17.44 -13.32 2.06
C PRO A 15 16.27 -12.47 1.59
N GLN A 16 16.21 -12.23 0.28
CA GLN A 16 15.14 -11.48 -0.36
C GLN A 16 13.84 -12.15 0.03
N LYS A 17 13.09 -11.54 0.95
CA LYS A 17 11.85 -12.11 1.48
C LYS A 17 10.83 -12.06 0.35
N ILE A 18 10.74 -13.14 -0.42
CA ILE A 18 9.80 -13.26 -1.52
C ILE A 18 8.41 -13.13 -0.93
N VAL A 19 7.72 -12.07 -1.31
CA VAL A 19 6.32 -11.90 -0.92
C VAL A 19 5.45 -12.80 -1.77
N THR A 20 4.68 -13.64 -1.10
CA THR A 20 3.78 -14.57 -1.75
C THR A 20 2.42 -13.92 -1.98
N ALA A 21 1.73 -14.34 -3.05
CA ALA A 21 0.37 -13.90 -3.32
C ALA A 21 -0.57 -14.12 -2.12
N ALA A 22 -0.36 -15.20 -1.35
CA ALA A 22 -1.12 -15.49 -0.14
C ALA A 22 -0.97 -14.43 0.97
N GLN A 23 0.17 -13.72 1.01
CA GLN A 23 0.44 -12.67 1.99
C GLN A 23 -0.22 -11.35 1.63
N VAL A 24 -0.33 -11.02 0.34
CA VAL A 24 -0.76 -9.69 -0.12
C VAL A 24 -2.18 -9.66 -0.66
N ASN A 25 -2.65 -10.75 -1.27
CA ASN A 25 -3.93 -10.76 -1.97
C ASN A 25 -5.09 -10.51 -1.01
N GLY A 26 -6.06 -9.72 -1.44
CA GLY A 26 -7.32 -9.57 -0.75
C GLY A 26 -7.68 -8.14 -0.44
N THR A 27 -8.63 -7.99 0.47
CA THR A 27 -9.20 -6.70 0.84
C THR A 27 -8.72 -6.33 2.24
N TRP A 28 -8.16 -5.13 2.33
CA TRP A 28 -7.60 -4.53 3.54
C TRP A 28 -8.44 -3.32 3.89
N GLN A 29 -9.05 -3.30 5.07
CA GLN A 29 -9.98 -2.24 5.46
C GLN A 29 -9.50 -1.51 6.72
N ARG A 30 -9.71 -0.19 6.74
CA ARG A 30 -9.51 0.70 7.88
C ARG A 30 -10.86 0.98 8.55
N LYS A 31 -10.83 1.41 9.80
CA LYS A 31 -12.04 1.57 10.64
C LYS A 31 -13.04 2.59 10.10
N ASP A 32 -12.58 3.55 9.31
CA ASP A 32 -13.37 4.61 8.68
C ASP A 32 -14.01 4.16 7.36
N GLY A 33 -13.98 2.87 7.04
CA GLY A 33 -14.52 2.33 5.80
C GLY A 33 -13.57 2.36 4.60
N SER A 34 -12.47 3.12 4.68
CA SER A 34 -11.46 3.16 3.62
C SER A 34 -10.85 1.76 3.39
N ALA A 35 -10.64 1.37 2.13
CA ALA A 35 -10.20 0.03 1.77
C ALA A 35 -9.15 0.02 0.65
N PHE A 36 -8.28 -0.98 0.72
CA PHE A 36 -7.37 -1.39 -0.35
C PHE A 36 -7.73 -2.79 -0.84
N LYS A 37 -7.89 -2.93 -2.15
CA LYS A 37 -7.94 -4.23 -2.84
C LYS A 37 -6.57 -4.47 -3.47
N ILE A 38 -5.97 -5.61 -3.16
CA ILE A 38 -4.61 -5.92 -3.62
C ILE A 38 -4.61 -7.29 -4.28
N LEU A 39 -4.01 -7.37 -5.47
CA LEU A 39 -3.83 -8.60 -6.22
C LEU A 39 -2.42 -8.71 -6.76
N ALA A 40 -1.70 -9.75 -6.36
CA ALA A 40 -0.41 -10.09 -6.93
C ALA A 40 -0.55 -10.53 -8.38
N LEU A 41 0.16 -9.83 -9.26
CA LEU A 41 0.29 -10.14 -10.69
C LEU A 41 1.52 -11.00 -10.99
N GLY A 42 2.38 -11.23 -9.99
CA GLY A 42 3.67 -11.90 -10.15
C GLY A 42 4.77 -10.95 -10.63
N ARG A 43 6.01 -11.43 -10.65
CA ARG A 43 7.22 -10.61 -10.97
C ARG A 43 7.28 -9.31 -10.15
N GLN A 44 7.03 -9.40 -8.84
CA GLN A 44 7.04 -8.25 -7.92
C GLN A 44 6.04 -7.13 -8.27
N ARG A 45 4.97 -7.43 -9.03
CA ARG A 45 3.91 -6.47 -9.37
C ARG A 45 2.62 -6.82 -8.66
N LEU A 46 1.92 -5.79 -8.17
CA LEU A 46 0.61 -5.88 -7.53
C LEU A 46 -0.35 -4.93 -8.26
N ARG A 47 -1.56 -5.38 -8.59
CA ARG A 47 -2.68 -4.47 -8.91
C ARG A 47 -3.28 -4.00 -7.59
N VAL A 48 -3.35 -2.69 -7.42
CA VAL A 48 -3.84 -2.03 -6.21
C VAL A 48 -4.99 -1.13 -6.60
N SER A 49 -6.09 -1.24 -5.88
CA SER A 49 -7.22 -0.31 -5.93
C SER A 49 -7.46 0.22 -4.51
N PHE A 50 -7.64 1.52 -4.40
CA PHE A 50 -7.90 2.25 -3.17
C PHE A 50 -9.26 2.91 -3.26
N ASP A 51 -10.07 2.69 -2.24
CA ASP A 51 -11.34 3.34 -1.99
C ASP A 51 -11.21 4.09 -0.65
N GLY A 52 -10.96 5.39 -0.71
CA GLY A 52 -10.78 6.28 0.45
C GLY A 52 -12.07 7.00 0.82
N ILE A 53 -12.37 7.06 2.11
CA ILE A 53 -13.54 7.73 2.66
C ILE A 53 -13.08 8.67 3.77
N TYR A 54 -13.53 9.93 3.71
CA TYR A 54 -13.39 10.90 4.79
C TYR A 54 -14.79 11.40 5.19
N GLU A 55 -15.33 10.86 6.28
CA GLU A 55 -16.62 11.28 6.83
C GLU A 55 -16.47 12.56 7.66
N TYR A 56 -17.40 13.49 7.50
CA TYR A 56 -17.48 14.72 8.28
C TYR A 56 -18.95 15.17 8.40
N ARG A 57 -19.18 16.24 9.16
CA ARG A 57 -20.51 16.84 9.30
C ARG A 57 -20.52 18.24 8.70
N LEU A 58 -21.63 18.56 8.06
CA LEU A 58 -21.94 19.92 7.61
C LEU A 58 -22.31 20.82 8.82
N PRO A 59 -22.33 22.15 8.64
CA PRO A 59 -22.72 23.08 9.71
C PRO A 59 -24.11 22.81 10.31
N ASP A 60 -25.02 22.21 9.55
CA ASP A 60 -26.37 21.80 9.97
C ASP A 60 -26.41 20.46 10.73
N GLY A 61 -25.25 19.80 10.91
CA GLY A 61 -25.11 18.51 11.57
C GLY A 61 -25.37 17.30 10.68
N ALA A 62 -25.72 17.48 9.41
CA ALA A 62 -25.92 16.37 8.48
C ALA A 62 -24.61 15.62 8.21
N PRO A 63 -24.61 14.28 8.22
CA PRO A 63 -23.43 13.49 7.85
C PRO A 63 -23.17 13.61 6.35
N THR A 64 -21.90 13.75 6.00
CA THR A 64 -21.42 13.78 4.62
C THR A 64 -20.05 13.09 4.53
N ALA A 65 -19.60 12.74 3.33
CA ALA A 65 -18.30 12.11 3.13
C ALA A 65 -17.65 12.56 1.83
N ASN A 66 -16.33 12.78 1.87
CA ASN A 66 -15.51 12.89 0.66
C ASN A 66 -15.01 11.49 0.30
N ILE A 67 -15.08 11.16 -0.98
CA ILE A 67 -14.62 9.88 -1.52
C ILE A 67 -13.46 10.14 -2.46
N GLY A 68 -12.37 9.40 -2.30
CA GLY A 68 -11.22 9.43 -3.18
C GLY A 68 -10.90 8.02 -3.65
N VAL A 69 -10.69 7.84 -4.96
CA VAL A 69 -10.35 6.54 -5.53
C VAL A 69 -8.99 6.59 -6.20
N GLY A 70 -8.31 5.46 -6.26
CA GLY A 70 -7.08 5.33 -7.05
C GLY A 70 -6.83 3.87 -7.42
N GLU A 71 -6.52 3.61 -8.67
CA GLU A 71 -6.15 2.27 -9.13
C GLU A 71 -4.84 2.32 -9.91
N GLY A 72 -4.00 1.31 -9.74
CA GLY A 72 -2.81 1.17 -10.56
C GLY A 72 -1.97 -0.06 -10.21
N VAL A 73 -0.75 -0.08 -10.74
CA VAL A 73 0.23 -1.14 -10.47
C VAL A 73 1.24 -0.62 -9.46
N ALA A 74 1.43 -1.39 -8.39
CA ALA A 74 2.46 -1.19 -7.39
C ALA A 74 3.58 -2.21 -7.57
N PHE A 75 4.80 -1.82 -7.22
CA PHE A 75 5.96 -2.70 -7.21
C PHE A 75 6.33 -3.05 -5.77
N ILE A 76 6.60 -4.32 -5.50
CA ILE A 76 6.90 -4.83 -4.16
C ILE A 76 8.32 -5.36 -4.03
N GLU A 77 9.02 -4.86 -3.02
CA GLU A 77 10.37 -5.29 -2.64
C GLU A 77 10.38 -5.67 -1.16
N GLY A 78 10.80 -6.91 -0.87
CA GLY A 78 10.65 -7.44 0.49
C GLY A 78 9.19 -7.32 0.93
N ASP A 79 8.92 -6.85 2.15
CA ASP A 79 7.57 -6.71 2.71
C ASP A 79 6.84 -5.40 2.34
N THR A 80 7.40 -4.58 1.45
CA THR A 80 6.91 -3.21 1.21
C THR A 80 6.64 -2.98 -0.28
N ALA A 81 5.41 -2.60 -0.61
CA ALA A 81 5.02 -2.16 -1.95
C ALA A 81 5.01 -0.64 -2.05
N THR A 82 5.46 -0.12 -3.20
CA THR A 82 5.35 1.29 -3.55
C THR A 82 4.28 1.45 -4.63
N PHE A 83 3.29 2.27 -4.33
CA PHE A 83 2.14 2.56 -5.18
C PHE A 83 2.09 4.06 -5.47
N ASN A 84 1.87 4.43 -6.73
CA ASN A 84 1.54 5.79 -7.13
C ASN A 84 0.20 5.77 -7.90
N PRO A 85 -0.90 6.27 -7.32
CA PRO A 85 -2.21 6.31 -7.95
C PRO A 85 -2.29 7.30 -9.12
N MET A 86 -1.41 8.30 -9.19
CA MET A 86 -1.37 9.26 -10.31
C MET A 86 -0.69 8.69 -11.56
N GLY A 87 0.04 7.58 -11.40
CA GLY A 87 0.90 7.02 -12.44
C GLY A 87 2.14 7.88 -12.72
N GLY A 88 3.03 7.37 -13.58
CA GLY A 88 4.16 8.14 -14.13
C GLY A 88 5.31 8.46 -13.15
N GLU A 89 6.14 9.42 -13.57
CA GLU A 89 7.31 9.95 -12.84
C GLU A 89 6.94 11.04 -11.83
N ASP A 90 5.65 11.28 -11.57
CA ASP A 90 5.21 12.23 -10.54
C ASP A 90 5.60 11.72 -9.15
N LEU A 91 6.79 12.12 -8.71
CA LEU A 91 7.40 11.73 -7.44
C LEU A 91 6.68 12.33 -6.23
N ASP A 92 5.80 13.31 -6.46
CA ASP A 92 5.10 14.05 -5.42
C ASP A 92 4.03 13.22 -4.71
N CYS A 93 3.62 12.08 -5.25
CA CYS A 93 2.78 11.12 -4.53
C CYS A 93 3.45 9.75 -4.41
N LYS A 94 3.70 9.34 -3.16
CA LYS A 94 4.23 8.01 -2.87
C LYS A 94 3.47 7.34 -1.75
N ILE A 95 2.82 6.22 -2.07
CA ILE A 95 2.13 5.39 -1.10
C ILE A 95 2.98 4.15 -0.84
N ARG A 96 3.57 4.06 0.35
CA ARG A 96 4.29 2.86 0.79
C ARG A 96 3.38 1.99 1.61
N MET A 97 3.27 0.73 1.21
CA MET A 97 2.36 -0.26 1.74
C MET A 97 3.16 -1.42 2.31
N ARG A 98 3.32 -1.45 3.63
CA ARG A 98 4.10 -2.49 4.32
C ARG A 98 3.19 -3.59 4.86
N PHE A 99 3.45 -4.82 4.47
CA PHE A 99 2.71 -6.01 4.88
C PHE A 99 3.30 -6.62 6.15
N ALA A 100 2.57 -6.57 7.26
CA ALA A 100 2.99 -7.08 8.55
C ALA A 100 1.93 -7.99 9.16
N LYS A 101 2.14 -9.33 9.13
CA LYS A 101 1.34 -10.37 9.82
C LYS A 101 -0.17 -10.02 9.98
N GLY A 102 -0.89 -9.92 8.85
CA GLY A 102 -2.33 -9.65 8.84
C GLY A 102 -2.74 -8.18 8.96
N LYS A 103 -1.76 -7.27 8.99
CA LYS A 103 -1.94 -5.81 8.87
C LYS A 103 -1.23 -5.28 7.64
N LEU A 104 -1.77 -4.20 7.12
CA LEU A 104 -1.16 -3.39 6.08
C LEU A 104 -0.95 -1.99 6.64
N ILE A 105 0.31 -1.60 6.78
CA ILE A 105 0.70 -0.29 7.29
C ILE A 105 1.01 0.58 6.08
N VAL A 106 0.21 1.62 5.89
CA VAL A 106 0.30 2.50 4.74
C VAL A 106 0.80 3.87 5.18
N THR A 107 1.84 4.37 4.52
CA THR A 107 2.28 5.77 4.63
C THR A 107 2.08 6.45 3.29
N GLN A 108 1.56 7.66 3.32
CA GLN A 108 1.42 8.51 2.15
C GLN A 108 2.40 9.67 2.26
N GLU A 109 3.16 9.92 1.20
CA GLU A 109 3.97 11.13 1.04
C GLU A 109 3.39 11.97 -0.09
N GLY A 110 3.27 13.27 0.20
CA GLY A 110 2.75 14.30 -0.70
C GLY A 110 1.31 14.12 -1.16
N VAL A 111 0.97 14.72 -2.30
CA VAL A 111 -0.42 14.97 -2.73
C VAL A 111 -0.85 13.95 -3.77
N CYS A 112 -1.65 12.99 -3.35
CA CYS A 112 -2.05 11.83 -4.15
C CYS A 112 -3.38 11.97 -4.90
N GLY A 113 -3.90 13.19 -5.04
CA GLY A 113 -5.10 13.45 -5.87
C GLY A 113 -6.42 12.89 -5.34
N PHE A 114 -6.47 12.34 -4.11
CA PHE A 114 -7.68 11.72 -3.56
C PHE A 114 -8.80 12.70 -3.15
N GLY A 115 -8.58 14.01 -3.29
CA GLY A 115 -9.53 15.04 -2.88
C GLY A 115 -9.31 15.52 -1.43
N HIS A 116 -10.16 16.45 -1.00
CA HIS A 116 -9.99 17.17 0.25
C HIS A 116 -10.08 16.25 1.47
N ASN A 117 -9.00 16.21 2.27
CA ASN A 117 -8.84 15.43 3.51
C ASN A 117 -8.90 13.90 3.35
N VAL A 118 -8.91 13.37 2.12
CA VAL A 118 -8.84 11.93 1.90
C VAL A 118 -7.37 11.51 1.91
N THR A 119 -7.02 10.60 2.85
CA THR A 119 -5.66 10.06 2.96
C THR A 119 -5.66 8.53 2.99
N ALA A 120 -4.71 7.96 2.25
CA ALA A 120 -4.37 6.55 2.26
C ALA A 120 -3.56 6.13 3.49
N ALA A 121 -2.98 7.08 4.23
CA ALA A 121 -2.10 6.76 5.36
C ALA A 121 -2.87 6.14 6.52
N GLY A 122 -2.42 5.00 7.05
CA GLY A 122 -3.07 4.35 8.17
C GLY A 122 -2.75 2.87 8.29
N VAL A 123 -3.44 2.21 9.22
CA VAL A 123 -3.30 0.78 9.46
C VAL A 123 -4.58 0.07 9.06
N TYR A 124 -4.46 -0.82 8.08
CA TYR A 124 -5.56 -1.60 7.54
C TYR A 124 -5.46 -3.04 8.05
N ARG A 125 -6.62 -3.66 8.28
CA ARG A 125 -6.74 -5.07 8.65
C ARG A 125 -7.23 -5.85 7.44
N ARG A 126 -6.69 -7.06 7.24
CA ARG A 126 -7.20 -7.95 6.19
C ARG A 126 -8.58 -8.43 6.58
N VAL A 127 -9.60 -8.06 5.81
CA VAL A 127 -10.99 -8.50 6.00
C VAL A 127 -11.35 -9.65 5.07
N SER A 128 -10.61 -9.81 3.97
CA SER A 128 -10.75 -10.94 3.07
C SER A 128 -9.41 -11.36 2.48
N ALA A 129 -9.19 -12.67 2.39
CA ALA A 129 -8.05 -13.26 1.68
C ALA A 129 -8.42 -13.72 0.26
N ALA A 130 -9.70 -13.61 -0.12
CA ALA A 130 -10.16 -14.00 -1.44
C ALA A 130 -9.49 -13.13 -2.51
N LYS A 131 -9.27 -13.72 -3.69
CA LYS A 131 -8.78 -13.00 -4.86
C LYS A 131 -9.77 -11.86 -5.17
N PRO A 132 -9.37 -10.57 -5.06
CA PRO A 132 -10.31 -9.49 -5.32
C PRO A 132 -10.67 -9.51 -6.81
N LYS A 133 -11.94 -9.22 -7.09
CA LYS A 133 -12.38 -8.91 -8.45
C LYS A 133 -12.04 -7.45 -8.70
N PHE A 134 -11.37 -7.21 -9.82
CA PHE A 134 -11.19 -5.87 -10.37
C PHE A 134 -11.99 -5.85 -11.65
N ASP A 135 -12.72 -4.77 -11.88
CA ASP A 135 -13.40 -4.61 -13.16
C ASP A 135 -12.35 -4.54 -14.29
N PRO A 136 -12.69 -4.99 -15.51
CA PRO A 136 -11.82 -4.81 -16.67
C PRO A 136 -11.52 -3.31 -16.81
N VAL A 137 -10.23 -2.95 -16.90
CA VAL A 137 -9.84 -1.62 -17.34
C VAL A 137 -10.27 -1.51 -18.81
N PRO A 138 -11.12 -0.54 -19.22
CA PRO A 138 -11.46 -0.33 -20.62
C PRO A 138 -10.25 -0.01 -21.48
#